data_AF-A0A2G9NX47-F1
#
_entry.id   AF-A0A2G9NX47-F1
#
_cell.length_a   1.000
_cell.length_b   1.000
_cell.length_c   1.000
_cell.angle_alpha   90.00
_cell.angle_beta   90.00
_cell.angle_gamma   90.00
#
_symmetry.space_group_name_H-M   'P 1'
#
loop_
_entity.id
_entity.type
_entity.pdbx_description
1 polymer ?
#
loop_
_entity_poly.entity_id
_entity_poly.type
_entity_poly.pdbx_seq_one_letter_code
_entity_poly.pdbx_strand_id
1 'polypeptide(L)' 'MPQCNFCKKQYEIPRGLTFVLLNGEALHFCSSKCQKNHKLGRVGKKTNWVRKEKKVKSVEVAKEKPAVKK' A
#
# COMPACT_ATOMS: atom_id res chain seq x y z
N MET A 1 8.58 3.52 11.01
CA MET A 1 7.32 2.83 11.35
C MET A 1 6.77 2.12 10.13
N PRO A 2 6.38 0.83 10.22
CA PRO A 2 5.76 0.12 9.11
C PRO A 2 4.48 0.81 8.63
N GLN A 3 4.30 0.85 7.31
CA GLN A 3 3.14 1.42 6.66
C GLN A 3 2.15 0.31 6.29
N CYS A 4 0.89 0.47 6.67
CA CYS A 4 -0.16 -0.48 6.27
C CYS A 4 -0.47 -0.34 4.77
N ASN A 5 -0.44 -1.45 4.02
CA ASN A 5 -0.73 -1.43 2.59
C ASN A 5 -2.19 -1.03 2.28
N PHE A 6 -3.11 -1.29 3.21
CA PHE A 6 -4.54 -0.99 3.03
C PHE A 6 -4.88 0.47 3.32
N CYS A 7 -4.58 0.91 4.55
CA CYS A 7 -5.02 2.21 5.05
C CYS A 7 -3.95 3.30 4.95
N LYS A 8 -2.73 2.95 4.53
CA LYS A 8 -1.55 3.83 4.44
C LYS A 8 -1.16 4.55 5.73
N LYS A 9 -1.76 4.17 6.86
CA LYS A 9 -1.37 4.68 8.17
C LYS A 9 -0.07 4.01 8.58
N GLN A 10 0.83 4.81 9.15
CA GLN A 10 1.96 4.30 9.89
C GLN A 10 1.46 3.71 11.22
N TYR A 11 2.06 2.62 11.65
CA TYR A 11 1.77 1.99 12.94
C TYR A 11 3.07 1.57 13.65
N GLU A 12 3.01 1.43 14.95
CA GLU A 12 4.13 0.97 15.77
C GLU A 12 4.12 -0.56 15.93
N ILE A 13 5.31 -1.14 15.91
CA ILE A 13 5.55 -2.57 16.22
C ILE A 13 5.37 -2.70 17.75
N PRO A 14 4.64 -3.69 18.32
CA PRO A 14 4.32 -5.04 17.81
C PRO A 14 2.92 -5.21 17.19
N ARG A 15 2.23 -4.13 16.82
CA ARG A 15 0.88 -4.26 16.24
C ARG A 15 0.93 -4.74 14.79
N GLY A 16 -0.17 -5.33 14.34
CA GLY A 16 -0.41 -5.66 12.94
C GLY A 16 -0.09 -7.11 12.58
N LEU A 17 -0.20 -7.41 11.28
CA LEU A 17 0.04 -8.72 10.70
C LEU A 17 0.70 -8.55 9.34
N THR A 18 1.68 -9.41 9.06
CA THR A 18 2.31 -9.53 7.74
C THR A 18 1.71 -10.74 7.03
N PHE A 19 1.17 -10.52 5.84
CA PHE A 19 0.60 -11.56 4.99
C PHE A 19 1.45 -11.70 3.73
N VAL A 20 2.10 -12.85 3.56
CA VAL A 20 2.94 -13.12 2.39
C VAL A 20 2.11 -13.84 1.33
N LEU A 21 2.08 -13.30 0.12
CA LEU A 21 1.39 -13.91 -1.02
C LEU A 21 2.25 -15.01 -1.64
N LEU A 22 1.62 -15.87 -2.45
CA LEU A 22 2.31 -16.89 -3.25
C LEU A 22 3.38 -16.30 -4.19
N ASN A 23 3.17 -15.05 -4.62
CA ASN A 23 4.12 -14.32 -5.47
C ASN A 23 5.35 -13.80 -4.69
N GLY A 24 5.43 -14.04 -3.37
CA GLY A 24 6.48 -13.53 -2.49
C GLY A 24 6.25 -12.09 -2.00
N GLU A 25 5.18 -11.41 -2.43
CA GLU A 25 4.86 -10.07 -1.95
C GLU A 25 4.40 -10.08 -0.49
N ALA A 26 5.03 -9.25 0.35
CA ALA A 26 4.66 -9.08 1.75
C ALA A 26 3.69 -7.90 1.94
N LEU A 27 2.46 -8.21 2.35
CA LEU A 27 1.45 -7.22 2.69
C LEU A 27 1.41 -6.97 4.21
N HIS A 28 1.66 -5.73 4.59
CA HIS A 28 1.56 -5.31 5.98
C HIS A 28 0.18 -4.71 6.29
N PHE A 29 -0.47 -5.21 7.35
CA PHE A 29 -1.75 -4.71 7.83
C PHE A 29 -1.64 -4.21 9.27
N CYS A 30 -2.15 -3.01 9.55
CA CYS A 30 -2.13 -2.46 10.90
C CYS A 30 -3.14 -3.12 11.86
N SER A 31 -4.21 -3.75 11.34
CA SER A 31 -5.27 -4.36 12.15
C SER A 31 -6.14 -5.34 11.36
N SER A 32 -6.90 -6.18 12.06
CA SER A 32 -7.85 -7.14 11.48
C SER A 32 -8.91 -6.46 10.61
N LYS A 33 -9.24 -5.19 10.86
CA LYS A 33 -10.14 -4.39 10.00
C LYS A 33 -9.59 -4.25 8.58
N CYS A 34 -8.28 -3.98 8.44
CA CYS A 34 -7.64 -3.85 7.14
C CYS A 34 -7.52 -5.20 6.43
N GLN A 35 -7.19 -6.26 7.17
CA GLN A 35 -7.13 -7.61 6.62
C GLN A 35 -8.51 -8.07 6.10
N LYS A 36 -9.58 -7.92 6.88
CA LYS A 36 -10.94 -8.29 6.45
C LYS A 36 -11.36 -7.50 5.22
N ASN A 37 -11.08 -6.21 5.16
CA ASN A 37 -11.45 -5.39 4.02
C ASN A 37 -10.66 -5.74 2.75
N HIS A 38 -9.39 -6.15 2.90
CA HIS A 38 -8.57 -6.69 1.81
C HIS A 38 -9.12 -8.03 1.31
N LYS A 39 -9.51 -8.94 2.21
CA LYS A 39 -10.16 -10.22 1.85
C LYS A 39 -11.49 -10.04 1.11
N LEU A 40 -12.23 -8.98 1.41
CA LEU A 40 -13.46 -8.61 0.70
C LEU A 40 -13.20 -7.98 -0.69
N GLY A 41 -11.95 -7.89 -1.15
CA GLY A 41 -11.60 -7.27 -2.42
C GLY A 41 -11.82 -5.75 -2.48
N ARG A 42 -12.03 -5.09 -1.33
CA ARG A 42 -12.20 -3.63 -1.32
C ARG A 42 -10.86 -2.97 -1.57
N VAL A 43 -10.86 -1.89 -2.36
CA VAL A 43 -9.66 -1.08 -2.57
C VAL A 43 -9.62 0.02 -1.52
N GLY A 44 -8.53 0.12 -0.75
CA GLY A 44 -8.36 1.15 0.29
C GLY A 44 -8.60 2.57 -0.21
N LYS A 45 -8.14 2.88 -1.44
CA LYS A 45 -8.35 4.18 -2.10
C LYS A 45 -9.84 4.54 -2.32
N LYS A 46 -10.69 3.54 -2.56
CA LYS A 46 -12.13 3.70 -2.80
C LYS A 46 -12.94 3.71 -1.49
N THR A 47 -12.30 3.40 -0.36
CA THR A 47 -12.99 3.25 0.92
C THR A 47 -13.01 4.57 1.67
N ASN A 48 -14.19 5.06 2.04
CA ASN A 48 -14.38 6.40 2.63
C ASN A 48 -13.63 6.64 3.95
N TRP A 49 -13.46 5.61 4.79
CA TRP A 49 -12.80 5.75 6.11
C TRP A 49 -11.26 5.74 6.04
N VAL A 50 -10.68 5.39 4.89
CA VAL A 50 -9.22 5.44 4.70
C VAL A 50 -8.84 6.88 4.41
N ARG A 51 -7.85 7.41 5.13
CA ARG A 51 -7.30 8.74 4.85
C ARG A 51 -6.75 8.72 3.43
N LYS A 52 -7.45 9.41 2.53
CA LYS A 52 -6.99 9.64 1.16
C LYS A 52 -5.81 10.60 1.28
N GLU A 53 -4.61 10.12 1.03
CA GLU A 53 -3.50 11.01 0.69
C GLU A 53 -3.96 11.78 -0.55
N LYS A 54 -4.18 13.09 -0.41
CA LYS A 54 -4.45 13.95 -1.55
C LYS A 54 -3.22 13.80 -2.45
N LYS A 55 -3.37 13.11 -3.57
CA LYS A 55 -2.33 13.03 -4.58
C LYS A 55 -2.19 14.46 -5.11
N VAL A 56 -1.23 15.21 -4.58
CA VAL A 56 -0.76 16.42 -5.25
C VAL A 56 -0.28 15.91 -6.60
N LYS A 57 -0.93 16.33 -7.69
CA LYS A 57 -0.50 15.98 -9.05
C LYS A 57 0.87 16.66 -9.25
N SER A 58 1.95 15.97 -8.86
CA SER A 58 3.29 16.32 -9.28
C SER A 58 3.35 16.06 -10.78
N VAL A 59 3.61 17.13 -11.51
CA VAL A 59 3.82 17.17 -12.96
C VAL A 59 4.79 16.07 -13.38
N GLU A 60 4.49 15.45 -14.51
CA GLU A 60 5.27 14.38 -15.14
C GLU A 60 6.74 14.80 -15.29
N VAL A 61 7.66 14.10 -14.61
CA VAL A 61 9.04 14.03 -15.05
C VAL A 61 9.22 12.67 -15.69
N ALA A 62 9.24 12.68 -17.01
CA ALA A 62 9.57 11.56 -17.86
C ALA A 62 10.87 10.90 -17.37
N LYS A 63 10.81 9.61 -17.05
CA LYS A 63 12.00 8.80 -16.84
C LYS A 63 12.30 8.08 -18.15
N GLU A 64 13.29 8.61 -18.87
CA GLU A 64 13.84 8.06 -20.11
C GLU A 64 14.22 6.59 -19.94
N LYS A 65 13.91 5.78 -20.97
CA LYS A 65 14.38 4.40 -21.08
C LYS A 65 15.91 4.43 -21.25
N PRO A 66 16.73 3.74 -20.43
CA PRO A 66 18.14 3.63 -20.75
C PRO A 66 18.27 2.79 -22.03
N ALA A 67 18.78 3.43 -23.09
CA ALA A 67 19.18 2.76 -24.30
C ALA A 67 20.24 1.70 -23.97
N VAL A 68 19.92 0.45 -24.32
CA VAL A 68 20.88 -0.65 -24.42
C VAL A 68 22.03 -0.17 -25.32
N LYS A 69 23.26 -0.17 -24.80
CA LYS A 69 24.48 0.13 -25.55
C LYS A 69 25.24 -1.17 -25.84
N LYS A 70 25.36 -1.43 -27.15
CA LYS A 70 26.37 -2.21 -27.89
C LYS A 70 26.48 -3.71 -27.65
#